data_AF-A0A1U7R3M4-F1
#
_entry.id   AF-A0A1U7R3M4-F1
#
_cell.length_a   1.000
_cell.length_b   1.000
_cell.length_c   1.000
_cell.angle_alpha   90.00
_cell.angle_beta   90.00
_cell.angle_gamma   90.00
#
_symmetry.space_group_name_H-M   'P 1'
#
loop_
_entity.id
_entity.type
_entity.pdbx_description
1 polymer ?
#
loop_
_entity_poly.entity_id
_entity_poly.type
_entity_poly.pdbx_seq_one_letter_code
_entity_poly.pdbx_strand_id
1 'polypeptide(L)' 'MSSGASVSALQRLVEQLKLEAGVERIKVSQAAAELQQYCMQNACKDALLLGVPAGSNPFREPRSCALL' A
#
# COMPACT_ATOMS: atom_id res chain seq x y z
N MET A 1 17.56 -42.02 2.95
CA MET A 1 16.96 -41.73 1.62
C MET A 1 16.14 -40.42 1.67
N SER A 2 16.80 -39.27 1.89
CA SER A 2 16.11 -37.95 2.01
C SER A 2 16.59 -36.93 0.96
N SER A 3 17.68 -37.23 0.26
CA SER A 3 18.36 -36.31 -0.66
C SER A 3 17.60 -36.01 -1.97
N GLY A 4 16.62 -36.84 -2.36
CA GLY A 4 15.83 -36.60 -3.58
C GLY A 4 14.73 -35.55 -3.40
N ALA A 5 14.14 -35.47 -2.20
CA ALA A 5 13.10 -34.48 -1.89
C ALA A 5 13.68 -33.06 -1.88
N SER A 6 14.88 -32.88 -1.33
CA SER A 6 15.58 -31.60 -1.31
C SER A 6 15.98 -31.12 -2.72
N VAL A 7 16.42 -32.02 -3.60
CA VAL A 7 16.76 -31.66 -5.00
C VAL A 7 15.52 -31.19 -5.76
N SER A 8 14.37 -31.85 -5.61
CA SER A 8 13.14 -31.42 -6.27
C SER A 8 12.62 -30.06 -5.78
N ALA A 9 12.80 -29.76 -4.49
CA ALA A 9 12.44 -28.46 -3.92
C ALA A 9 13.36 -27.34 -4.46
N LEU A 10 14.66 -27.61 -4.57
CA LEU A 10 15.63 -26.67 -5.15
C LEU A 10 15.36 -26.41 -6.63
N GLN A 11 14.98 -27.44 -7.40
CA GLN A 11 14.59 -27.26 -8.80
C GLN A 11 13.39 -26.32 -8.94
N ARG A 12 12.34 -26.50 -8.12
CA ARG A 12 11.18 -25.58 -8.11
C ARG A 12 11.58 -24.16 -7.74
N LEU A 13 12.47 -23.99 -6.76
CA LEU A 13 12.97 -22.67 -6.37
C LEU A 13 13.73 -22.01 -7.52
N VAL A 14 14.57 -22.75 -8.25
CA VAL A 14 15.28 -22.20 -9.41
C VAL A 14 14.32 -21.78 -10.51
N GLU A 15 13.30 -22.58 -10.81
CA GLU A 15 12.28 -22.20 -11.79
C GLU A 15 11.51 -20.94 -11.36
N GLN A 16 11.19 -20.81 -10.07
CA GLN A 16 10.57 -19.60 -9.52
C GLN A 16 11.49 -18.37 -9.66
N LEU A 17 12.77 -18.50 -9.33
CA LEU A 17 13.74 -17.41 -9.43
C LEU A 17 13.97 -16.97 -10.88
N LYS A 18 13.95 -17.90 -11.85
CA LYS A 18 14.01 -17.57 -13.28
C LYS A 18 12.82 -16.70 -13.70
N LEU A 19 11.61 -17.04 -13.23
CA LEU A 19 10.41 -16.25 -13.50
C LEU A 19 10.53 -14.84 -12.90
N GLU A 20 10.93 -14.72 -11.63
CA GLU A 20 11.09 -13.44 -10.93
C GLU A 20 12.21 -12.58 -11.52
N ALA A 21 13.29 -13.19 -12.00
CA ALA A 21 14.36 -12.50 -12.70
C ALA A 21 13.89 -11.88 -14.03
N GLY A 22 12.97 -12.56 -14.72
CA GLY A 22 12.37 -12.11 -15.98
C GLY A 22 11.30 -11.02 -15.84
N VAL A 23 11.00 -10.56 -14.62
CA VAL A 23 10.05 -9.45 -14.41
C VAL A 23 10.70 -8.14 -14.85
N GLU A 24 10.09 -7.49 -15.84
CA GLU A 24 10.45 -6.15 -16.29
C GLU A 24 10.23 -5.12 -15.17
N ARG A 25 11.28 -4.33 -14.88
CA ARG A 25 11.27 -3.32 -13.81
C ARG A 25 11.28 -1.93 -14.41
N ILE A 26 10.54 -1.01 -13.78
CA ILE A 26 10.64 0.42 -14.07
C ILE A 26 11.73 1.08 -13.23
N LYS A 27 12.17 2.27 -13.63
CA LYS A 27 13.14 3.06 -12.84
C LYS A 27 12.50 3.47 -11.52
N VAL A 28 13.28 3.39 -10.44
CA VAL A 28 12.84 3.84 -9.11
C VAL A 28 12.41 5.31 -9.13
N SER A 29 13.09 6.16 -9.90
CA SER A 29 12.71 7.57 -10.05
C SER A 29 11.34 7.75 -10.70
N GLN A 30 10.98 6.89 -11.66
CA GLN A 30 9.66 6.91 -12.29
C GLN A 30 8.59 6.47 -11.28
N ALA A 31 8.80 5.34 -10.60
CA ALA A 31 7.87 4.84 -9.58
C ALA A 31 7.63 5.88 -8.48
N ALA A 32 8.70 6.55 -8.02
CA ALA A 32 8.61 7.59 -7.00
C ALA A 32 7.79 8.81 -7.49
N ALA A 33 7.98 9.23 -8.74
CA ALA A 33 7.23 10.34 -9.33
C ALA A 33 5.73 10.00 -9.46
N GLU A 34 5.41 8.77 -9.90
CA GLU A 34 4.03 8.30 -10.00
C GLU A 34 3.34 8.25 -8.63
N LEU A 35 4.04 7.75 -7.60
CA LEU A 35 3.54 7.75 -6.22
C LEU A 35 3.32 9.18 -5.69
N GLN A 36 4.28 10.09 -5.90
CA GLN A 36 4.14 11.47 -5.50
C GLN A 36 2.93 12.13 -6.17
N GLN A 37 2.79 11.95 -7.48
CA GLN A 37 1.69 12.49 -8.25
C GLN A 37 0.34 11.97 -7.73
N TYR A 38 0.24 10.67 -7.45
CA TYR A 38 -0.96 10.08 -6.87
C TYR A 38 -1.32 10.73 -5.52
N CYS A 39 -0.33 10.88 -4.63
CA CYS A 39 -0.54 11.54 -3.35
C CYS A 39 -1.01 12.98 -3.54
N MET A 40 -0.38 13.77 -4.41
CA MET A 40 -0.75 15.17 -4.64
C MET A 40 -2.17 15.33 -5.21
N GLN A 41 -2.57 14.45 -6.14
CA GLN A 41 -3.90 14.49 -6.73
C GLN A 41 -5.01 14.15 -5.73
N ASN A 42 -4.71 13.33 -4.73
CA ASN A 42 -5.67 12.86 -3.73
C ASN A 42 -5.58 13.61 -2.39
N ALA A 43 -4.50 14.37 -2.16
CA ALA A 43 -4.26 15.13 -0.93
C ALA A 43 -5.47 16.00 -0.53
N CYS A 44 -6.11 16.67 -1.49
CA CYS A 44 -7.26 17.53 -1.21
C CYS A 44 -8.51 16.78 -0.71
N LYS A 45 -8.57 15.46 -0.94
CA LYS A 45 -9.68 14.60 -0.53
C LYS A 45 -9.38 13.84 0.75
N ASP A 46 -8.14 13.93 1.24
CA ASP A 46 -7.72 13.24 2.45
C ASP A 46 -8.10 14.07 3.68
N ALA A 47 -9.16 13.60 4.35
CA ALA A 47 -9.69 14.16 5.59
C ALA A 47 -8.66 14.19 6.74
N LEU A 48 -7.67 13.29 6.74
CA LEU A 48 -6.65 13.23 7.78
C LEU A 48 -5.49 14.18 7.48
N LEU A 49 -5.25 14.49 6.21
CA LEU A 49 -4.20 15.41 5.80
C LEU A 49 -4.63 16.88 5.94
N LEU A 50 -5.82 17.24 5.44
CA LEU A 50 -6.31 18.63 5.46
C LEU A 50 -7.29 18.93 6.61
N GLY A 51 -7.72 17.90 7.33
CA GLY A 51 -8.83 18.02 8.27
C GLY A 51 -10.18 18.08 7.56
N VAL A 52 -11.23 17.86 8.33
CA VAL A 52 -12.61 18.01 7.88
C VAL A 52 -13.28 19.17 8.61
N PRO A 53 -14.16 19.94 7.94
CA PRO A 53 -14.99 20.91 8.61
C PRO A 53 -15.72 20.32 9.82
N ALA A 54 -15.88 21.11 10.88
CA ALA A 54 -16.50 20.64 12.13
C ALA A 54 -17.92 20.07 11.95
N GLY A 55 -18.63 20.40 10.87
CA GLY A 55 -19.96 19.85 10.57
C GLY A 55 -19.95 18.49 9.87
N SER A 56 -18.84 18.12 9.22
CA SER A 56 -18.75 16.91 8.39
C SER A 56 -17.98 15.78 9.06
N ASN A 57 -17.41 16.00 10.25
CA ASN A 57 -16.75 14.94 11.02
C ASN A 57 -17.81 14.06 11.73
N PRO A 58 -17.98 12.79 11.32
CA PRO A 58 -18.97 11.89 11.94
C PRO A 58 -18.62 11.50 13.38
N PHE A 59 -17.37 11.69 13.80
CA PHE A 59 -16.90 11.39 15.15
C PHE A 59 -16.96 12.58 16.10
N ARG A 60 -17.52 13.71 15.65
CA ARG A 60 -17.60 14.90 16.48
C ARG A 60 -18.67 14.73 17.56
N GLU A 61 -18.31 15.05 18.80
CA GLU A 61 -19.26 15.10 19.90
C GLU A 61 -20.41 16.10 19.62
N PRO A 62 -21.67 15.72 19.91
CA PRO A 62 -22.81 16.63 19.83
C PRO A 62 -22.58 17.85 20.74
N ARG A 63 -22.84 19.07 20.26
CA ARG A 63 -22.66 20.31 21.06
C ARG A 63 -23.71 20.47 22.18
N SER A 64 -24.63 19.54 22.35
CA SER A 64 -25.71 19.67 23.33
C SER A 64 -25.33 19.00 24.65
N CYS A 65 -24.96 19.81 25.64
CA CYS A 65 -25.30 19.48 27.02
C CYS A 65 -26.83 19.51 27.12
N ALA A 66 -27.47 18.36 27.26
CA ALA A 66 -28.81 18.32 27.84
C ALA A 66 -28.62 18.49 29.36
N LEU A 67 -28.91 19.68 29.88
CA LEU A 67 -29.15 19.81 31.32
C LEU A 67 -30.45 19.06 31.62
N LEU A 68 -30.33 17.94 32.35
CA LEU A 68 -31.46 17.19 32.91
C LEU A 68 -32.14 18.00 34.02
#